data_AF-A0A1H8UDY3-F1
#
_entry.id   AF-A0A1H8UDY3-F1
#
_cell.length_a   1.000
_cell.length_b   1.000
_cell.length_c   1.000
_cell.angle_alpha   90.00
_cell.angle_beta   90.00
_cell.angle_gamma   90.00
#
_symmetry.space_group_name_H-M   'P 1'
#
loop_
_entity.id
_entity.type
_entity.pdbx_description
1 polymer ?
#
loop_
_entity_poly.entity_id
_entity_poly.type
_entity_poly.pdbx_seq_one_letter_code
_entity_poly.pdbx_strand_id
1 'polypeptide(L)' 'KAHGEVVLDLSGVTFMDCSGLRVLDHALHLAGEHDSRLILRGANTSVLRLLKLTGMHRHLTLQP' A
#
# COMPACT_ATOMS: atom_id res chain seq x y z
N LYS A 1 19.09 13.95 -4.93
CA LYS A 1 17.71 14.26 -4.47
C LYS A 1 17.37 13.27 -3.37
N ALA A 2 16.87 13.73 -2.22
CA ALA A 2 16.36 12.83 -1.20
C ALA A 2 14.98 12.34 -1.66
N HIS A 3 14.83 11.03 -1.90
CA HIS A 3 13.52 10.44 -2.18
C HIS A 3 12.77 10.34 -0.85
N GLY A 4 11.55 10.86 -0.78
CA GLY A 4 10.72 10.76 0.42
C GLY A 4 10.18 9.35 0.61
N GLU A 5 9.84 8.98 1.84
CA GLU A 5 9.15 7.73 2.14
C GLU A 5 7.84 8.02 2.90
N VAL A 6 6.77 7.37 2.46
CA VAL A 6 5.46 7.38 3.12
C VAL A 6 5.16 5.96 3.57
N VAL A 7 5.01 5.76 4.88
CA VAL A 7 4.73 4.45 5.48
C VAL A 7 3.27 4.42 5.95
N LEU A 8 2.48 3.52 5.37
CA LEU A 8 1.15 3.17 5.87
C LEU A 8 1.26 1.95 6.78
N ASP A 9 1.01 2.16 8.07
CA ASP A 9 0.89 1.07 9.04
C ASP A 9 -0.53 0.49 8.99
N LEU A 10 -0.63 -0.76 8.55
CA LEU A 10 -1.87 -1.52 8.42
C LEU A 10 -2.07 -2.54 9.55
N SER A 11 -1.24 -2.52 10.61
CA SER A 11 -1.32 -3.48 11.73
C SER A 11 -2.67 -3.50 12.44
N GLY A 12 -3.36 -2.36 12.51
CA GLY A 12 -4.71 -2.24 13.05
C GLY A 12 -5.84 -2.54 12.06
N VAL A 13 -5.53 -2.75 10.78
CA VAL A 13 -6.54 -2.95 9.73
C VAL A 13 -6.93 -4.42 9.69
N THR A 14 -8.18 -4.71 10.01
CA THR A 14 -8.71 -6.10 10.03
C THR A 14 -9.37 -6.51 8.72
N PHE A 15 -9.88 -5.55 7.94
CA PHE A 15 -10.58 -5.77 6.68
C PHE A 15 -10.31 -4.63 5.68
N MET A 16 -10.34 -4.94 4.38
CA MET A 16 -10.22 -3.99 3.29
C MET A 16 -11.12 -4.41 2.12
N ASP A 17 -11.71 -3.44 1.44
CA ASP A 17 -12.54 -3.62 0.25
C ASP A 17 -12.01 -2.78 -0.93
N CYS A 18 -12.78 -2.70 -2.01
CA CYS A 18 -12.43 -1.91 -3.20
C CYS A 18 -12.23 -0.41 -2.90
N SER A 19 -12.88 0.14 -1.87
CA SER A 19 -12.68 1.55 -1.50
C SER A 19 -11.29 1.76 -0.89
N GLY A 20 -10.87 0.85 -0.01
CA GLY A 20 -9.50 0.85 0.53
C GLY A 20 -8.44 0.64 -0.55
N LEU A 21 -8.69 -0.25 -1.52
CA LEU A 21 -7.79 -0.43 -2.66
C LEU A 21 -7.65 0.83 -3.50
N ARG A 22 -8.74 1.58 -3.74
CA ARG A 22 -8.68 2.84 -4.47
C ARG A 22 -7.86 3.91 -3.74
N VAL A 23 -7.89 3.93 -2.42
CA VAL A 23 -7.04 4.82 -1.61
C VAL A 23 -5.56 4.44 -1.78
N LEU A 24 -5.23 3.14 -1.76
CA LEU A 24 -3.85 2.68 -1.97
C LEU A 24 -3.33 3.03 -3.37
N ASP A 25 -4.15 2.85 -4.40
CA ASP A 25 -3.82 3.22 -5.78
C ASP A 25 -3.53 4.73 -5.91
N HIS A 26 -4.40 5.56 -5.34
CA HIS A 26 -4.21 7.01 -5.33
C HIS A 26 -2.96 7.43 -4.55
N ALA A 27 -2.70 6.82 -3.38
CA ALA A 27 -1.50 7.10 -2.60
C ALA A 27 -0.22 6.70 -3.34
N LEU A 28 -0.24 5.58 -4.07
CA LEU A 28 0.87 5.15 -4.90
C LEU A 28 1.15 6.14 -6.04
N HIS A 29 0.09 6.61 -6.71
CA HIS A 29 0.21 7.62 -7.75
C HIS A 29 0.81 8.93 -7.21
N LEU A 30 0.29 9.44 -6.09
CA LEU A 30 0.83 10.64 -5.44
C LEU A 30 2.30 10.47 -5.02
N ALA A 31 2.68 9.32 -4.48
CA ALA A 31 4.08 9.05 -4.14
C ALA A 31 4.98 9.14 -5.39
N GLY A 32 4.53 8.60 -6.53
CA GLY A 32 5.23 8.72 -7.81
C GLY A 32 5.41 10.17 -8.29
N GLU A 33 4.35 10.98 -8.24
CA GLU A 33 4.38 12.40 -8.64
C GLU A 33 5.36 13.22 -7.77
N HIS A 34 5.58 12.80 -6.53
CA HIS A 34 6.46 13.46 -5.56
C HIS A 34 7.85 12.81 -5.40
N ASP A 35 8.27 11.94 -6.34
CA ASP A 35 9.56 11.22 -6.30
C ASP A 35 9.80 10.51 -4.95
N SER A 36 8.71 9.96 -4.41
CA SER A 36 8.62 9.32 -3.09
C SER A 36 8.17 7.87 -3.20
N ARG A 37 8.43 7.06 -2.17
CA ARG A 37 8.02 5.66 -2.12
C ARG A 37 6.90 5.44 -1.11
N LEU A 38 5.85 4.73 -1.52
CA LEU A 38 4.83 4.22 -0.61
C LEU A 38 5.23 2.82 -0.10
N ILE A 39 5.19 2.65 1.22
CA ILE A 39 5.49 1.39 1.92
C ILE A 39 4.27 1.01 2.77
N LEU A 40 3.82 -0.24 2.65
CA LEU A 40 2.78 -0.80 3.51
C LEU A 40 3.43 -1.73 4.53
N ARG A 41 3.18 -1.49 5.82
CA ARG A 41 3.66 -2.31 6.95
C ARG A 41 2.51 -2.97 7.70
N GLY A 42 2.78 -4.11 8.33
CA GLY A 42 1.82 -4.74 9.26
C GLY A 42 0.53 -5.26 8.62
N ALA A 43 0.46 -5.37 7.28
CA ALA A 43 -0.74 -5.84 6.62
C ALA A 43 -1.06 -7.30 7.00
N ASN A 44 -2.27 -7.54 7.49
CA ASN A 44 -2.70 -8.88 7.87
C ASN A 44 -2.88 -9.80 6.65
N THR A 45 -3.06 -11.11 6.89
CA THR A 45 -3.21 -12.12 5.83
C THR A 45 -4.40 -11.89 4.90
N SER A 46 -5.52 -11.37 5.41
CA SER A 46 -6.71 -11.04 4.62
C SER A 46 -6.43 -9.90 3.63
N VAL A 47 -5.80 -8.82 4.10
CA VAL A 47 -5.41 -7.67 3.27
C VAL A 47 -4.35 -8.11 2.25
N LEU A 48 -3.33 -8.85 2.67
CA LEU A 48 -2.31 -9.38 1.77
C LEU A 48 -2.91 -10.30 0.69
N ARG A 49 -3.90 -11.13 1.03
CA ARG A 49 -4.60 -11.97 0.06
C ARG A 49 -5.38 -11.13 -0.94
N LEU A 50 -6.07 -10.08 -0.48
CA LEU A 50 -6.78 -9.16 -1.36
C LEU A 50 -5.81 -8.50 -2.36
N LEU A 51 -4.68 -7.95 -1.89
CA LEU A 51 -3.65 -7.34 -2.75
C LEU A 51 -3.03 -8.34 -3.76
N LYS A 52 -2.96 -9.62 -3.39
CA LYS A 52 -2.55 -10.70 -4.30
C LYS A 52 -3.60 -10.97 -5.38
N LEU A 53 -4.85 -11.12 -4.98
CA LEU A 53 -5.97 -11.39 -5.89
C LEU A 53 -6.17 -10.28 -6.92
N THR A 54 -5.96 -9.02 -6.53
CA THR A 54 -6.09 -7.88 -7.43
C THR A 54 -4.80 -7.54 -8.20
N GLY A 55 -3.70 -8.27 -7.95
CA GLY A 55 -2.40 -8.00 -8.58
C GLY A 55 -1.67 -6.77 -8.04
N MET A 56 -2.28 -5.98 -7.15
CA MET A 56 -1.70 -4.74 -6.62
C MET A 56 -0.39 -4.92 -5.87
N HIS A 57 -0.17 -6.08 -5.25
CA HIS A 57 1.10 -6.42 -4.59
C HIS A 57 2.35 -6.26 -5.47
N ARG A 58 2.21 -6.27 -6.81
CA ARG A 58 3.32 -6.09 -7.75
C ARG A 58 3.79 -4.64 -7.88
N HIS A 59 2.95 -3.70 -7.45
CA HIS A 59 3.19 -2.26 -7.56
C HIS A 59 3.45 -1.59 -6.21
N LEU A 60 3.31 -2.34 -5.10
CA LEU A 60 3.41 -1.85 -3.74
C LEU A 60 4.65 -2.41 -3.06
N THR A 61 5.31 -1.60 -2.24
CA THR A 61 6.38 -2.09 -1.36
C THR A 61 5.76 -2.62 -0.07
N LEU A 62 5.80 -3.93 0.14
CA LEU A 62 5.30 -4.57 1.36
C LEU A 62 6.45 -4.83 2.33
N GLN A 63 6.25 -4.48 3.59
CA GLN A 63 7.14 -4.79 4.70
C GLN A 63 6.35 -5.51 5.81
N PRO A 64 7.04 -6.34 6.61
CA PRO A 64 6.44 -6.97 7.79
C PRO A 64 5.75 -5.95 8.70
#